data_AF-A0A1C6HNF4-F1
#
_entry.id   AF-A0A1C6HNF4-F1
#
_cell.length_a   1.000
_cell.length_b   1.000
_cell.length_c   1.000
_cell.angle_alpha   90.00
_cell.angle_beta   90.00
_cell.angle_gamma   90.00
#
_symmetry.space_group_name_H-M   'P 1'
#
loop_
_entity.id
_entity.type
_entity.pdbx_description
1 polymer ?
#
loop_
_entity_poly.entity_id
_entity_poly.type
_entity_poly.pdbx_seq_one_letter_code
_entity_poly.pdbx_strand_id
1 'polypeptide(L)'
;MTDLKASPCGEMSDQGQGPSQKLLRDLLERRGLIEDSSIRNEKARVAEKELRRNMYHNTQVMLKNYRDIVWALECFPGETAQELEQPLKDVDALLSAVDAQIAMGNAKLEHRLLSIRKSRLLLDRINEALTVLRHKPGNGEMLYNIIFQTFITPDKPSHSEILYRLDISERHYYRLRQQAVNILSIRLWTAPQGCLDAWLEILTLLEG
;
A
#
# COMPACT_ATOMS: atom_id res chain seq x y z
N MET A 1 16.28 7.61 58.14
CA MET A 1 15.41 8.75 58.46
C MET A 1 15.81 9.87 57.52
N THR A 2 15.18 9.95 56.35
CA THR A 2 14.01 10.81 56.04
C THR A 2 14.47 12.28 55.93
N ASP A 3 14.35 13.00 54.82
CA ASP A 3 13.29 13.00 53.80
C ASP A 3 13.77 13.53 52.44
N LEU A 4 13.22 12.93 51.38
CA LEU A 4 13.07 13.54 50.06
C LEU A 4 12.17 14.78 50.17
N LYS A 5 12.54 15.89 49.55
CA LYS A 5 11.55 16.88 49.09
C LYS A 5 11.80 17.32 47.65
N ALA A 6 10.73 17.13 46.89
CA ALA A 6 10.56 17.30 45.47
C ALA A 6 10.88 18.70 44.95
N SER A 7 11.39 18.69 43.73
CA SER A 7 11.48 19.83 42.80
C SER A 7 10.08 20.37 42.49
N PRO A 8 9.84 21.69 42.50
CA PRO A 8 8.59 22.24 41.99
C PRO A 8 8.70 22.34 40.46
N CYS A 9 8.08 21.39 39.75
CA CYS A 9 7.73 21.59 38.36
C CYS A 9 6.72 22.74 38.27
N GLY A 10 7.18 23.88 37.79
CA GLY A 10 6.32 24.98 37.37
C GLY A 10 5.38 24.51 36.27
N GLU A 11 4.12 24.94 36.39
CA GLU A 11 3.04 24.74 35.45
C GLU A 11 3.48 25.11 34.02
N MET A 12 3.53 24.13 33.13
CA MET A 12 3.66 24.37 31.69
C MET A 12 2.36 25.00 31.22
N SER A 13 2.39 26.33 31.11
CA SER A 13 1.31 27.14 30.56
C SER A 13 1.02 26.68 29.13
N ASP A 14 -0.25 26.42 28.85
CA ASP A 14 -0.81 26.12 27.54
C ASP A 14 -0.59 27.33 26.61
N GLN A 15 0.58 27.39 25.97
CA GLN A 15 0.88 28.41 24.97
C GLN A 15 0.10 28.08 23.70
N GLY A 16 -0.85 28.96 23.39
CA GLY A 16 -1.86 28.79 22.35
C GLY A 16 -1.32 28.30 21.00
N GLN A 17 -1.85 27.17 20.54
CA GLN A 17 -1.65 26.65 19.19
C GLN A 17 -2.13 27.68 18.16
N GLY A 18 -1.23 28.15 17.29
CA GLY A 18 -1.55 29.11 16.24
C GLY A 18 -2.60 28.58 15.23
N PRO A 19 -3.32 29.47 14.51
CA PRO A 19 -4.42 29.06 13.61
C PRO A 19 -3.97 28.08 12.51
N SER A 20 -2.74 28.18 11.99
CA SER A 20 -2.19 27.20 11.03
C SER A 20 -1.95 25.81 11.63
N GLN A 21 -1.57 25.73 12.91
CA GLN A 21 -1.34 24.44 13.57
C GLN A 21 -2.65 23.70 13.85
N LYS A 22 -3.70 24.44 14.22
CA LYS A 22 -5.05 23.88 14.39
C LYS A 22 -5.63 23.38 13.06
N LEU A 23 -5.53 24.17 12.00
CA LEU A 23 -5.97 23.75 10.66
C LEU A 23 -5.19 22.54 10.14
N LEU A 24 -3.88 22.48 10.38
CA LEU A 24 -3.07 21.31 10.03
C LEU A 24 -3.50 20.09 10.86
N ARG A 25 -3.71 20.25 12.16
CA ARG A 25 -4.19 19.18 13.04
C ARG A 25 -5.55 18.65 12.59
N ASP A 26 -6.52 19.53 12.36
CA ASP A 26 -7.86 19.17 11.86
C ASP A 26 -7.78 18.45 10.51
N LEU A 27 -6.87 18.87 9.61
CA LEU A 27 -6.65 18.21 8.33
C LEU A 27 -6.04 16.82 8.51
N LEU A 28 -5.10 16.66 9.44
CA LEU A 28 -4.48 15.38 9.77
C LEU A 28 -5.48 14.44 10.47
N GLU A 29 -6.36 14.96 11.34
CA GLU A 29 -7.46 14.23 11.98
C GLU A 29 -8.48 13.76 10.92
N ARG A 30 -8.94 14.65 10.03
CA ARG A 30 -9.83 14.29 8.90
C ARG A 30 -9.23 13.27 7.94
N ARG A 31 -7.90 13.20 7.84
CA ARG A 31 -7.16 12.24 7.02
C ARG A 31 -6.82 10.95 7.79
N GLY A 32 -7.23 10.83 9.06
CA GLY A 32 -6.95 9.65 9.90
C GLY A 32 -5.46 9.49 10.26
N LEU A 33 -4.67 10.56 10.18
CA LEU A 33 -3.23 10.58 10.45
C LEU A 33 -2.89 10.79 11.93
N ILE A 34 -3.81 11.37 12.70
CA ILE A 34 -3.71 11.63 14.14
C ILE A 34 -4.99 11.12 14.83
N GLU A 35 -4.92 10.81 16.13
CA GLU A 35 -6.08 10.43 16.94
C GLU A 35 -7.00 11.64 17.12
N ASP A 36 -8.23 11.55 16.62
CA ASP A 36 -9.21 12.62 16.72
C ASP A 36 -9.82 12.63 18.13
N SER A 37 -9.32 13.54 18.95
CA SER A 37 -9.80 13.76 20.31
C SER A 37 -11.25 14.27 20.40
N SER A 38 -11.89 14.60 19.27
CA SER A 38 -13.28 15.06 19.20
C SER A 38 -14.31 13.94 19.02
N ILE A 39 -13.89 12.69 18.77
CA ILE A 39 -14.79 11.54 18.65
C ILE A 39 -15.34 11.17 20.04
N ARG A 40 -16.47 11.80 20.42
CA ARG A 40 -17.19 11.49 21.68
C ARG A 40 -17.80 10.09 21.72
N ASN A 41 -17.91 9.39 20.60
CA ASN A 41 -18.62 8.12 20.48
C ASN A 41 -17.63 6.93 20.41
N GLU A 42 -17.54 6.16 21.49
CA GLU A 42 -16.66 4.98 21.59
C GLU A 42 -16.84 3.99 20.42
N LYS A 43 -18.08 3.85 19.90
CA LYS A 43 -18.37 2.99 18.75
C LYS A 43 -17.66 3.45 17.47
N ALA A 44 -17.58 4.77 17.26
CA ALA A 44 -16.88 5.33 16.10
C ALA A 44 -15.36 5.13 16.21
N ARG A 45 -14.79 5.26 17.42
CA ARG A 45 -13.36 5.01 17.68
C ARG A 45 -12.98 3.55 17.43
N VAL A 46 -13.81 2.60 17.89
CA VAL A 46 -13.61 1.17 17.63
C VAL A 46 -13.70 0.87 16.12
N ALA A 47 -14.68 1.44 15.43
CA ALA A 47 -14.84 1.27 13.98
C ALA A 47 -13.64 1.81 13.18
N GLU A 48 -13.13 3.00 13.53
CA GLU A 48 -11.96 3.57 12.88
C GLU A 48 -10.69 2.74 13.14
N LYS A 49 -10.52 2.24 14.36
CA LYS A 49 -9.39 1.36 14.71
C LYS A 49 -9.43 0.06 13.90
N GLU A 50 -10.60 -0.56 13.76
CA GLU A 50 -10.76 -1.77 12.95
C GLU A 50 -10.51 -1.49 11.48
N LEU A 51 -11.00 -0.36 10.95
CA LEU A 51 -10.71 0.08 9.59
C LEU A 51 -9.20 0.22 9.35
N ARG A 52 -8.48 0.91 10.25
CA ARG A 52 -7.02 1.05 10.16
C ARG A 52 -6.31 -0.30 10.21
N ARG A 53 -6.78 -1.22 11.06
CA ARG A 53 -6.24 -2.59 11.15
C ARG A 53 -6.42 -3.36 9.84
N ASN A 54 -7.61 -3.30 9.26
CA ASN A 54 -7.95 -3.94 8.00
C ASN A 54 -7.12 -3.35 6.86
N MET A 55 -7.05 -2.03 6.75
CA MET A 55 -6.22 -1.36 5.75
C MET A 55 -4.74 -1.75 5.84
N TYR A 56 -4.20 -1.84 7.07
CA TYR A 56 -2.84 -2.32 7.28
C TYR A 56 -2.65 -3.77 6.82
N HIS A 57 -3.56 -4.66 7.22
CA HIS A 57 -3.54 -6.07 6.83
C HIS A 57 -3.59 -6.22 5.30
N ASN A 58 -4.56 -5.59 4.66
CA ASN A 58 -4.76 -5.56 3.22
C ASN A 58 -3.50 -5.10 2.47
N THR A 59 -2.85 -4.06 2.98
CA THR A 59 -1.57 -3.57 2.42
C THR A 59 -0.47 -4.62 2.52
N GLN A 60 -0.40 -5.38 3.62
CA GLN A 60 0.57 -6.45 3.78
C GLN A 60 0.30 -7.62 2.82
N VAL A 61 -0.96 -8.03 2.66
CA VAL A 61 -1.36 -9.10 1.71
C VAL A 61 -0.97 -8.69 0.29
N MET A 62 -1.31 -7.47 -0.11
CA MET A 62 -0.96 -6.93 -1.40
C MET A 62 0.56 -6.90 -1.64
N LEU A 63 1.34 -6.38 -0.69
CA LEU A 63 2.81 -6.35 -0.81
C LEU A 63 3.42 -7.75 -0.91
N LYS A 64 2.88 -8.74 -0.19
CA LYS A 64 3.36 -10.13 -0.25
C LYS A 64 3.15 -10.76 -1.62
N ASN A 65 2.02 -10.47 -2.26
CA ASN A 65 1.63 -11.00 -3.56
C ASN A 65 2.13 -10.16 -4.75
N TYR A 66 2.80 -9.03 -4.50
CA TYR A 66 3.23 -8.10 -5.54
C TYR A 66 4.02 -8.79 -6.66
N ARG A 67 5.01 -9.62 -6.29
CA ARG A 67 5.86 -10.33 -7.25
C ARG A 67 5.05 -11.27 -8.15
N ASP A 68 4.15 -12.04 -7.54
CA ASP A 68 3.33 -13.02 -8.25
C ASP A 68 2.36 -12.32 -9.22
N ILE A 69 1.79 -11.18 -8.80
CA ILE A 69 0.92 -10.35 -9.65
C ILE A 69 1.71 -9.78 -10.83
N VAL A 70 2.91 -9.23 -10.61
CA VAL A 70 3.77 -8.70 -11.69
C VAL A 70 4.10 -9.81 -12.68
N TRP A 71 4.52 -10.97 -12.19
CA TRP A 71 4.85 -12.12 -13.03
C TRP A 71 3.66 -12.60 -13.87
N ALA A 72 2.48 -12.75 -13.26
CA ALA A 72 1.27 -13.15 -13.97
C ALA A 72 0.87 -12.15 -15.07
N LEU A 73 1.08 -10.86 -14.84
CA LEU A 73 0.82 -9.82 -15.84
C LEU A 73 1.83 -9.85 -17.00
N GLU A 74 3.09 -10.17 -16.73
CA GLU A 74 4.13 -10.32 -17.75
C GLU A 74 3.91 -11.57 -18.62
N CYS A 75 3.38 -12.66 -18.05
CA CYS A 75 3.09 -13.89 -18.79
C CYS A 75 1.86 -13.80 -19.69
N PHE A 76 0.87 -12.96 -19.35
CA PHE A 76 -0.43 -12.92 -20.02
C PHE A 76 -0.40 -12.77 -21.56
N PRO A 77 0.41 -11.86 -22.16
CA PRO A 77 0.45 -11.71 -23.61
C PRO A 77 0.88 -13.00 -24.32
N GLY A 78 1.87 -13.71 -23.76
CA GLY A 78 2.36 -14.97 -24.32
C GLY A 78 1.35 -16.10 -24.22
N GLU A 79 0.71 -16.25 -23.05
CA GLU A 79 -0.36 -17.23 -22.85
C GLU A 79 -1.55 -17.00 -23.78
N THR A 80 -1.95 -15.73 -23.96
CA THR A 80 -3.05 -15.37 -24.84
C THR A 80 -2.69 -15.63 -26.31
N ALA A 81 -1.47 -15.29 -26.73
CA ALA A 81 -1.01 -15.60 -28.09
C ALA A 81 -1.05 -17.10 -28.40
N GLN A 82 -0.62 -17.92 -27.45
CA GLN A 82 -0.65 -19.37 -27.56
C GLN A 82 -2.08 -19.92 -27.62
N GLU A 83 -2.98 -19.43 -26.77
CA GLU A 83 -4.40 -19.85 -26.75
C GLU A 83 -5.12 -19.49 -28.06
N LEU A 84 -4.74 -18.37 -28.69
CA LEU A 84 -5.28 -17.96 -29.98
C LEU A 84 -4.64 -18.67 -31.17
N GLU A 85 -3.63 -19.53 -30.96
CA GLU A 85 -2.86 -20.23 -31.99
C GLU A 85 -2.29 -19.30 -33.08
N GLN A 86 -2.07 -18.03 -32.75
CA GLN A 86 -1.59 -17.03 -33.69
C GLN A 86 -0.13 -16.65 -33.41
N PRO A 87 0.75 -16.64 -34.43
CA PRO A 87 2.07 -16.04 -34.32
C PRO A 87 1.91 -14.52 -34.33
N LEU A 88 1.64 -13.94 -33.17
CA LEU A 88 1.43 -12.52 -33.02
C LEU A 88 2.80 -11.84 -33.02
N LYS A 89 3.17 -11.27 -34.18
CA LYS A 89 4.48 -10.67 -34.43
C LYS A 89 4.70 -9.39 -33.62
N ASP A 90 3.64 -8.67 -33.30
CA ASP A 90 3.66 -7.42 -32.54
C ASP A 90 2.44 -7.29 -31.62
N VAL A 91 2.50 -6.30 -30.72
CA VAL A 91 1.45 -6.05 -29.72
C VAL A 91 0.13 -5.63 -30.39
N ASP A 92 0.20 -4.88 -31.49
CA ASP A 92 -0.99 -4.38 -32.19
C ASP A 92 -1.79 -5.52 -32.85
N ALA A 93 -1.10 -6.52 -33.40
CA ALA A 93 -1.71 -7.75 -33.91
C ALA A 93 -2.39 -8.54 -32.78
N LEU A 94 -1.76 -8.63 -31.59
CA LEU A 94 -2.37 -9.29 -30.44
C LEU A 94 -3.62 -8.57 -29.96
N LEU A 95 -3.58 -7.24 -29.85
CA LEU A 95 -4.75 -6.44 -29.49
C LEU A 95 -5.90 -6.65 -30.48
N SER A 96 -5.61 -6.60 -31.79
CA SER A 96 -6.61 -6.82 -32.84
C SER A 96 -7.23 -8.22 -32.78
N ALA A 97 -6.43 -9.25 -32.50
CA ALA A 97 -6.92 -10.63 -32.37
C ALA A 97 -7.79 -10.82 -31.12
N VAL A 98 -7.40 -10.21 -30.00
CA VAL A 98 -8.19 -10.20 -28.76
C VAL A 98 -9.54 -9.51 -28.98
N ASP A 99 -9.55 -8.32 -29.62
CA ASP A 99 -10.77 -7.58 -29.93
C ASP A 99 -11.72 -8.39 -30.81
N ALA A 100 -11.20 -9.08 -31.83
CA ALA A 100 -12.00 -9.98 -32.67
C ALA A 100 -12.62 -11.13 -31.87
N GLN A 101 -11.87 -11.75 -30.97
CA GLN A 101 -12.35 -12.86 -30.12
C GLN A 101 -13.42 -12.42 -29.12
N ILE A 102 -13.27 -11.22 -28.54
CA ILE A 102 -14.29 -10.62 -27.68
C ILE A 102 -15.55 -10.32 -28.49
N ALA A 103 -15.42 -9.74 -29.69
CA ALA A 103 -16.55 -9.49 -30.58
C ALA A 103 -17.27 -10.78 -31.02
N MET A 104 -16.54 -11.90 -31.09
CA MET A 104 -17.10 -13.24 -31.34
C MET A 104 -17.73 -13.89 -30.09
N GLY A 105 -17.75 -13.21 -28.94
CA GLY A 105 -18.44 -13.66 -27.72
C GLY A 105 -17.59 -14.51 -26.78
N ASN A 106 -16.26 -14.43 -26.84
CA ASN A 106 -15.37 -15.14 -25.91
C ASN A 106 -15.38 -14.51 -24.50
N ALA A 107 -16.45 -14.78 -23.73
CA ALA A 107 -16.65 -14.23 -22.39
C ALA A 107 -15.54 -14.59 -21.38
N LYS A 108 -14.87 -15.73 -21.57
CA LYS A 108 -13.76 -16.16 -20.71
C LYS A 108 -12.55 -15.23 -20.89
N LEU A 109 -12.19 -14.92 -22.15
CA LEU A 109 -11.11 -13.99 -22.46
C LEU A 109 -11.44 -12.57 -21.98
N GLU A 110 -12.68 -12.13 -22.18
CA GLU A 110 -13.16 -10.83 -21.73
C GLU A 110 -13.06 -10.68 -20.20
N HIS A 111 -13.55 -11.66 -19.43
CA HIS A 111 -13.43 -11.65 -17.97
C HIS A 111 -11.97 -11.65 -17.51
N ARG A 112 -11.10 -12.46 -18.16
CA ARG A 112 -9.67 -12.50 -17.83
C ARG A 112 -9.00 -11.14 -18.10
N LEU A 113 -9.33 -10.48 -19.21
CA LEU A 113 -8.81 -9.15 -19.55
C LEU A 113 -9.27 -8.08 -18.55
N LEU A 114 -10.53 -8.13 -18.10
CA LEU A 114 -11.02 -7.24 -17.05
C LEU A 114 -10.25 -7.43 -15.74
N SER A 115 -9.98 -8.68 -15.34
CA SER A 115 -9.18 -8.99 -14.14
C SER A 115 -7.74 -8.45 -14.24
N ILE A 116 -7.13 -8.58 -15.41
CA ILE A 116 -5.79 -8.04 -15.69
C ILE A 116 -5.76 -6.53 -15.64
N ARG A 117 -6.77 -5.86 -16.23
CA ARG A 117 -6.89 -4.41 -16.18
C ARG A 117 -7.01 -3.91 -14.74
N LYS A 118 -7.78 -4.59 -13.89
CA LYS A 118 -7.89 -4.29 -12.45
C LYS A 118 -6.54 -4.48 -11.75
N SER A 119 -5.85 -5.60 -12.01
CA SER A 119 -4.53 -5.90 -11.44
C SER A 119 -3.46 -4.91 -11.88
N ARG A 120 -3.52 -4.40 -13.12
CA ARG A 120 -2.58 -3.38 -13.61
C ARG A 120 -2.80 -2.04 -12.92
N LEU A 121 -4.05 -1.61 -12.80
CA LEU A 121 -4.41 -0.38 -12.07
C LEU A 121 -3.96 -0.45 -10.61
N LEU A 122 -4.07 -1.62 -9.98
CA LEU A 122 -3.57 -1.89 -8.64
C LEU A 122 -2.06 -1.62 -8.57
N LEU A 123 -1.27 -2.24 -9.45
CA LEU A 123 0.19 -2.06 -9.48
C LEU A 123 0.60 -0.60 -9.69
N ASP A 124 -0.06 0.11 -10.60
CA ASP A 124 0.27 1.52 -10.88
C ASP A 124 0.09 2.39 -9.62
N ARG A 125 -0.94 2.12 -8.83
CA ARG A 125 -1.18 2.80 -7.55
C ARG A 125 -0.18 2.45 -6.46
N ILE A 126 0.25 1.19 -6.40
CA ILE A 126 1.34 0.78 -5.49
C ILE A 126 2.60 1.56 -5.84
N ASN A 127 2.94 1.61 -7.13
CA ASN A 127 4.12 2.32 -7.61
C ASN A 127 4.04 3.83 -7.33
N GLU A 128 2.85 4.43 -7.45
CA GLU A 128 2.61 5.82 -7.04
C GLU A 128 2.81 6.01 -5.53
N ALA A 129 2.22 5.15 -4.70
CA ALA A 129 2.37 5.21 -3.24
C ALA A 129 3.83 5.03 -2.80
N LEU A 130 4.57 4.13 -3.45
CA LEU A 130 6.01 3.92 -3.24
C LEU A 130 6.82 5.15 -3.64
N THR A 131 6.45 5.80 -4.76
CA THR A 131 7.09 7.05 -5.20
C THR A 131 6.90 8.15 -4.16
N VAL A 132 5.68 8.32 -3.65
CA VAL A 132 5.38 9.29 -2.58
C VAL A 132 6.14 8.94 -1.29
N LEU A 133 6.23 7.67 -0.92
CA LEU A 133 6.99 7.22 0.24
C LEU A 133 8.47 7.60 0.12
N ARG A 134 9.07 7.39 -1.06
CA ARG A 134 10.47 7.74 -1.33
C ARG A 134 10.74 9.24 -1.18
N HIS A 135 9.80 10.08 -1.63
CA HIS A 135 9.91 11.54 -1.54
C HIS A 135 9.54 12.11 -0.17
N LYS A 136 9.13 11.27 0.79
CA LYS A 136 8.82 11.74 2.15
C LYS A 136 10.09 12.34 2.80
N PRO A 137 10.04 13.55 3.38
CA PRO A 137 11.19 14.15 4.06
C PRO A 137 11.66 13.30 5.25
N GLY A 138 12.97 13.39 5.52
CA GLY A 138 13.67 12.61 6.54
C GLY A 138 14.07 11.24 6.02
N ASN A 139 13.47 10.18 6.57
CA ASN A 139 13.84 8.80 6.28
C ASN A 139 13.08 8.14 5.10
N GLY A 140 12.44 8.92 4.21
CA GLY A 140 11.60 8.39 3.13
C GLY A 140 12.31 7.41 2.21
N GLU A 141 13.55 7.71 1.83
CA GLU A 141 14.37 6.82 1.01
C GLU A 141 14.65 5.48 1.70
N MET A 142 15.01 5.49 3.00
CA MET A 142 15.22 4.26 3.77
C MET A 142 13.92 3.44 3.89
N LEU A 143 12.78 4.09 4.10
CA LEU A 143 11.47 3.41 4.14
C LEU A 143 11.12 2.77 2.80
N TYR A 144 11.36 3.47 1.69
CA TYR A 144 11.22 2.93 0.34
C TYR A 144 12.14 1.73 0.13
N ASN A 145 13.43 1.84 0.46
CA ASN A 145 14.42 0.78 0.28
C ASN A 145 14.05 -0.49 1.05
N ILE A 146 13.49 -0.36 2.26
CA ILE A 146 12.99 -1.52 3.02
C ILE A 146 11.87 -2.22 2.28
N ILE A 147 10.87 -1.50 1.80
CA ILE A 147 9.76 -2.11 1.05
C ILE A 147 10.28 -2.72 -0.25
N PHE A 148 11.16 -2.01 -0.95
CA PHE A 148 11.72 -2.44 -2.22
C PHE A 148 12.52 -3.75 -2.10
N GLN A 149 13.43 -3.85 -1.13
CA GLN A 149 14.21 -5.06 -0.88
C GLN A 149 13.33 -6.22 -0.38
N THR A 150 12.32 -5.92 0.45
CA THR A 150 11.48 -6.97 1.05
C THR A 150 10.48 -7.57 0.06
N PHE A 151 9.80 -6.72 -0.72
CA PHE A 151 8.61 -7.12 -1.47
C PHE A 151 8.72 -6.94 -2.99
N ILE A 152 9.55 -6.02 -3.48
CA ILE A 152 9.51 -5.57 -4.88
C ILE A 152 10.63 -6.16 -5.72
N THR A 153 11.83 -6.30 -5.15
CA THR A 153 12.98 -6.87 -5.86
C THR A 153 12.61 -8.23 -6.48
N PRO A 154 12.94 -8.51 -7.76
CA PRO A 154 12.58 -9.77 -8.41
C PRO A 154 13.06 -10.98 -7.62
N ASP A 155 14.33 -10.95 -7.19
CA ASP A 155 14.86 -11.93 -6.26
C ASP A 155 14.25 -11.73 -4.87
N LYS A 156 14.01 -12.83 -4.16
CA LYS A 156 13.52 -12.81 -2.77
C LYS A 156 14.72 -12.96 -1.81
N PRO A 157 15.42 -11.85 -1.47
CA PRO A 157 16.56 -11.93 -0.58
C PRO A 157 16.14 -12.47 0.78
N SER A 158 17.04 -13.22 1.40
CA SER A 158 16.90 -13.65 2.79
C SER A 158 16.88 -12.45 3.73
N HIS A 159 16.36 -12.67 4.93
CA HIS A 159 16.28 -11.59 5.92
C HIS A 159 17.66 -11.00 6.25
N SER A 160 18.68 -11.86 6.42
CA SER A 160 20.06 -11.45 6.68
C SER A 160 20.67 -10.63 5.54
N GLU A 161 20.40 -11.00 4.28
CA GLU A 161 20.86 -10.22 3.12
C GLU A 161 20.22 -8.84 3.07
N ILE A 162 18.92 -8.73 3.40
CA ILE A 162 18.24 -7.43 3.47
C ILE A 162 18.90 -6.55 4.54
N LEU A 163 19.14 -7.10 5.73
CA LEU A 163 19.79 -6.36 6.83
C LEU A 163 21.20 -5.90 6.44
N TYR A 164 21.97 -6.78 5.79
CA TYR A 164 23.31 -6.48 5.30
C TYR A 164 23.30 -5.39 4.21
N ARG A 165 22.44 -5.51 3.20
CA ARG A 165 22.33 -4.54 2.09
C ARG A 165 21.93 -3.15 2.56
N LEU A 166 21.09 -3.09 3.61
CA LEU A 166 20.58 -1.83 4.15
C LEU A 166 21.42 -1.28 5.31
N ASP A 167 22.42 -2.03 5.78
CA ASP A 167 23.26 -1.70 6.94
C ASP A 167 22.43 -1.32 8.18
N ILE A 168 21.47 -2.19 8.54
CA ILE A 168 20.58 -1.97 9.69
C ILE A 168 20.45 -3.21 10.58
N SER A 169 20.20 -2.98 11.87
CA SER A 169 19.86 -4.05 12.80
C SER A 169 18.43 -4.56 12.57
N GLU A 170 18.19 -5.81 12.98
CA GLU A 170 16.87 -6.46 12.89
C GLU A 170 15.75 -5.65 13.56
N ARG A 171 15.99 -5.15 14.78
CA ARG A 171 15.03 -4.28 15.48
C ARG A 171 14.72 -3.03 14.67
N HIS A 172 15.73 -2.43 14.03
CA HIS A 172 15.55 -1.24 13.23
C HIS A 172 14.73 -1.54 11.97
N TYR A 173 14.99 -2.68 11.32
CA TYR A 173 14.23 -3.15 10.18
C TYR A 173 12.74 -3.31 10.49
N TYR A 174 12.37 -4.03 11.56
CA TYR A 174 10.95 -4.24 11.84
C TYR A 174 10.20 -2.95 12.14
N ARG A 175 10.84 -2.02 12.85
CA ARG A 175 10.29 -0.69 13.16
C ARG A 175 10.06 0.11 11.88
N LEU A 176 11.06 0.18 11.00
CA LEU A 176 10.97 0.93 9.76
C LEU A 176 10.00 0.28 8.75
N ARG A 177 9.97 -1.05 8.68
CA ARG A 177 9.01 -1.80 7.86
C ARG A 177 7.58 -1.50 8.29
N GLN A 178 7.30 -1.56 9.59
CA GLN A 178 5.97 -1.22 10.12
C GLN A 178 5.60 0.23 9.79
N GLN A 179 6.54 1.17 9.94
CA GLN A 179 6.34 2.57 9.57
C GLN A 179 6.04 2.74 8.08
N ALA A 180 6.79 2.07 7.20
CA ALA A 180 6.60 2.14 5.76
C ALA A 180 5.24 1.57 5.33
N VAL A 181 4.86 0.39 5.84
CA VAL A 181 3.56 -0.24 5.56
C VAL A 181 2.40 0.62 6.06
N ASN A 182 2.51 1.25 7.23
CA ASN A 182 1.51 2.18 7.74
C ASN A 182 1.30 3.36 6.78
N ILE A 183 2.38 3.99 6.30
CA ILE A 183 2.30 5.13 5.39
C ILE A 183 1.68 4.71 4.05
N LEU A 184 2.08 3.55 3.51
CA LEU A 184 1.50 3.01 2.28
C LEU A 184 0.02 2.71 2.45
N SER A 185 -0.37 2.08 3.57
CA SER A 185 -1.77 1.82 3.90
C SER A 185 -2.60 3.09 3.86
N ILE A 186 -2.15 4.16 4.53
CA ILE A 186 -2.88 5.43 4.49
C ILE A 186 -2.99 5.94 3.05
N ARG A 187 -1.91 5.92 2.27
CA ARG A 187 -1.94 6.42 0.89
C ARG A 187 -2.85 5.64 -0.04
N LEU A 188 -2.90 4.32 0.10
CA LEU A 188 -3.72 3.45 -0.74
C LEU A 188 -5.21 3.58 -0.40
N TRP A 189 -5.54 3.61 0.89
CA TRP A 189 -6.93 3.42 1.34
C TRP A 189 -7.65 4.71 1.73
N THR A 190 -6.96 5.87 1.78
CA THR A 190 -7.60 7.19 1.97
C THR A 190 -7.90 7.93 0.66
N ALA A 191 -7.81 7.22 -0.47
CA ALA A 191 -8.14 7.73 -1.80
C ALA A 191 -9.67 7.68 -2.08
N PRO A 192 -10.20 8.45 -3.07
CA PRO A 192 -11.64 8.49 -3.38
C PRO A 192 -12.25 7.11 -3.74
N GLN A 193 -13.54 6.93 -3.40
CA GLN A 193 -14.28 5.66 -3.35
C GLN A 193 -14.28 4.78 -4.61
N GLY A 194 -14.43 5.33 -5.82
CA GLY A 194 -14.63 4.51 -7.04
C GLY A 194 -13.45 3.62 -7.47
N CYS A 195 -12.38 3.64 -6.70
CA CYS A 195 -11.11 3.02 -6.99
C CYS A 195 -10.69 2.05 -5.86
N LEU A 196 -11.45 2.02 -4.76
CA LEU A 196 -11.32 1.07 -3.64
C LEU A 196 -12.03 -0.26 -3.95
N ASP A 197 -13.07 -0.23 -4.78
CA ASP A 197 -13.88 -1.42 -5.07
C ASP A 197 -13.08 -2.49 -5.83
N ALA A 198 -12.30 -2.07 -6.85
CA ALA A 198 -11.39 -2.96 -7.58
C ALA A 198 -10.30 -3.58 -6.68
N TRP A 199 -9.91 -2.88 -5.61
CA TRP A 199 -8.92 -3.34 -4.65
C TRP A 199 -9.47 -4.41 -3.71
N LEU A 200 -10.71 -4.22 -3.24
CA LEU A 200 -11.37 -5.17 -2.36
C LEU A 200 -11.63 -6.52 -3.06
N GLU A 201 -12.01 -6.49 -4.34
CA GLU A 201 -12.20 -7.71 -5.13
C GLU A 201 -10.89 -8.50 -5.35
N ILE A 202 -9.76 -7.81 -5.53
CA ILE A 202 -8.47 -8.50 -5.66
C ILE A 202 -8.04 -9.10 -4.32
N LEU A 203 -8.27 -8.40 -3.21
CA LEU A 203 -7.89 -8.91 -1.89
C LEU A 203 -8.69 -10.14 -1.49
N THR A 204 -10.00 -10.19 -1.79
CA THR A 204 -10.79 -11.40 -1.54
C THR A 204 -10.29 -12.61 -2.32
N LEU A 205 -9.68 -12.41 -3.50
CA LEU A 205 -9.04 -13.47 -4.27
C LEU A 205 -7.68 -13.91 -3.70
N LEU A 206 -6.98 -13.02 -2.99
CA LEU A 206 -5.66 -13.29 -2.42
C LEU A 206 -5.70 -13.85 -0.97
N GLU A 207 -6.84 -13.70 -0.29
CA GLU A 207 -7.07 -14.17 1.08
C GLU A 207 -7.73 -15.55 1.16
N GLY A 208 -8.26 -16.08 0.04
CA GLY A 208 -8.82 -17.44 -0.08
C GLY A 208 -7.78 -18.48 -0.45
#